data_AF-A0A1Y3Y0G6-F1
#
_entry.id   AF-A0A1Y3Y0G6-F1
#
_cell.length_a   1.000
_cell.length_b   1.000
_cell.length_c   1.000
_cell.angle_alpha   90.00
_cell.angle_beta   90.00
_cell.angle_gamma   90.00
#
_symmetry.space_group_name_H-M   'P 1'
#
loop_
_entity.id
_entity.type
_entity.pdbx_description
1 polymer ?
#
loop_
_entity_poly.entity_id
_entity_poly.type
_entity_poly.pdbx_seq_one_letter_code
_entity_poly.pdbx_strand_id
1 'polypeptide(L)'
;MGLFGLFIDWVADKIERAVDWVNDKLGGSSYASSSVEDQMDVDKVLSEFRDSIQGDVNQSEKKCMSSVEGMFSDLKKKTKARFPDLIEIIEEKQKQAEETLNGTIMQYVKERLSKNDRRFVKVLEMNPGQAKKAALNKEANRIIEEAETYFYKKLKKYMEDIQKEFTERLSIRLEDQEKQMKDYINKLEQMEVRAKEGSLNVDEVINECSPIMESAECIITAVEME
;
A
#
# COMPACT_ATOMS: atom_id res chain seq x y z
N MET A 1 -10.51 5.01 18.70
CA MET A 1 -11.98 5.05 18.50
C MET A 1 -12.36 6.28 17.68
N GLY A 2 -12.23 6.36 16.37
CA GLY A 2 -11.82 5.45 15.30
C GLY A 2 -12.46 6.05 14.04
N LEU A 3 -11.68 6.69 13.16
CA LEU A 3 -12.16 7.35 11.93
C LEU A 3 -13.02 6.44 11.02
N PHE A 4 -12.95 5.12 11.27
CA PHE A 4 -13.80 4.08 10.68
C PHE A 4 -15.25 4.12 11.16
N GLY A 5 -15.53 4.39 12.44
CA GLY A 5 -16.91 4.42 12.96
C GLY A 5 -17.73 5.56 12.35
N LEU A 6 -17.16 6.77 12.34
CA LEU A 6 -17.79 7.95 11.73
C LEU A 6 -17.96 7.80 10.20
N PHE A 7 -17.15 6.96 9.56
CA PHE A 7 -17.26 6.69 8.13
C PHE A 7 -18.35 5.67 7.83
N ILE A 8 -18.40 4.59 8.58
CA ILE A 8 -19.43 3.56 8.44
C ILE A 8 -20.82 4.18 8.68
N ASP A 9 -20.95 5.06 9.67
CA ASP A 9 -22.20 5.77 9.95
C ASP A 9 -22.60 6.72 8.81
N TRP A 10 -21.62 7.42 8.22
CA TRP A 10 -21.86 8.33 7.08
C TRP A 10 -22.20 7.58 5.79
N VAL A 11 -21.54 6.45 5.53
CA VAL A 11 -21.81 5.56 4.37
C VAL A 11 -23.20 4.93 4.51
N ALA A 12 -23.58 4.46 5.70
CA ALA A 12 -24.92 3.90 5.93
C ALA A 12 -26.04 4.90 5.59
N ASP A 13 -25.89 6.18 5.96
CA ASP A 13 -26.88 7.24 5.69
C ASP A 13 -27.01 7.60 4.19
N LYS A 14 -25.92 7.48 3.42
CA LYS A 14 -25.93 7.72 1.97
C LYS A 14 -26.57 6.58 1.20
N ILE A 15 -26.20 5.35 1.53
CA ILE A 15 -26.78 4.16 0.92
C ILE A 15 -28.26 4.03 1.30
N GLU A 16 -28.65 4.39 2.52
CA GLU A 16 -30.06 4.35 2.93
C GLU A 16 -30.96 5.19 2.02
N ARG A 17 -30.53 6.42 1.68
CA ARG A 17 -31.24 7.33 0.78
C ARG A 17 -31.30 6.82 -0.66
N ALA A 18 -30.20 6.24 -1.13
CA ALA A 18 -30.13 5.61 -2.44
C ALA A 18 -31.09 4.44 -2.57
N VAL A 19 -31.17 3.64 -1.51
CA VAL A 19 -31.97 2.43 -1.49
C VAL A 19 -33.46 2.73 -1.35
N ASP A 20 -33.85 3.76 -0.58
CA ASP A 20 -35.24 4.25 -0.58
C ASP A 20 -35.67 4.61 -2.00
N TRP A 21 -34.83 5.36 -2.71
CA TRP A 21 -35.09 5.73 -4.10
C TRP A 21 -35.18 4.51 -5.05
N VAL A 22 -34.27 3.53 -4.92
CA VAL A 22 -34.31 2.28 -5.69
C VAL A 22 -35.57 1.47 -5.37
N ASN A 23 -35.98 1.44 -4.11
CA ASN A 23 -37.15 0.73 -3.65
C ASN A 23 -38.44 1.38 -4.15
N ASP A 24 -38.51 2.70 -4.23
CA ASP A 24 -39.66 3.43 -4.79
C ASP A 24 -39.78 3.19 -6.29
N LYS A 25 -38.65 3.13 -7.00
CA LYS A 25 -38.61 2.83 -8.43
C LYS A 25 -39.03 1.39 -8.70
N LEU A 26 -38.35 0.41 -8.10
CA LEU A 26 -38.64 -1.02 -8.28
C LEU A 26 -39.93 -1.47 -7.56
N GLY A 27 -40.48 -0.63 -6.68
CA GLY A 27 -41.70 -0.83 -5.90
C GLY A 27 -43.00 -0.69 -6.68
N GLY A 28 -42.95 -0.02 -7.82
CA GLY A 28 -44.13 0.26 -8.65
C GLY A 28 -44.61 -0.92 -9.52
N SER A 29 -43.80 -1.96 -9.72
CA SER A 29 -44.17 -3.11 -10.55
C SER A 29 -44.07 -4.42 -9.78
N SER A 30 -45.22 -4.97 -9.40
CA SER A 30 -45.34 -6.39 -9.05
C SER A 30 -44.82 -7.21 -10.23
N TYR A 31 -43.64 -7.80 -10.11
CA TYR A 31 -43.09 -8.73 -11.09
C TYR A 31 -43.90 -10.04 -11.05
N ALA A 32 -45.03 -10.04 -11.75
CA ALA A 32 -45.64 -11.28 -12.22
C ALA A 32 -44.73 -11.83 -13.32
N SER A 33 -44.28 -13.06 -13.12
CA SER A 33 -43.44 -13.81 -14.04
C SER A 33 -44.16 -14.02 -15.38
N SER A 34 -44.09 -13.04 -16.29
CA SER A 34 -44.43 -13.21 -17.71
C SER A 34 -43.79 -12.09 -18.56
N SER A 35 -42.87 -12.50 -19.43
CA SER A 35 -42.22 -11.74 -20.52
C SER A 35 -41.63 -10.35 -20.21
N VAL A 36 -40.31 -10.34 -19.96
CA VAL A 36 -39.20 -9.41 -20.35
C VAL A 36 -39.43 -7.95 -20.84
N GLU A 37 -40.63 -7.40 -20.98
CA GLU A 37 -40.81 -6.11 -21.69
C GLU A 37 -41.65 -5.03 -21.01
N ASP A 38 -41.90 -5.11 -19.70
CA ASP A 38 -42.27 -3.92 -18.93
C ASP A 38 -41.01 -3.30 -18.29
N GLN A 39 -40.40 -2.45 -19.12
CA GLN A 39 -39.12 -1.78 -19.00
C GLN A 39 -39.06 -0.75 -17.86
N MET A 40 -38.78 -1.22 -16.65
CA MET A 40 -37.81 -0.49 -15.86
C MET A 40 -36.42 -0.83 -16.38
N ASP A 41 -35.72 0.17 -16.89
CA ASP A 41 -34.33 0.03 -17.31
C ASP A 41 -33.48 -0.30 -16.07
N VAL A 42 -33.26 -1.59 -15.85
CA VAL A 42 -32.42 -2.09 -14.76
C VAL A 42 -31.01 -1.52 -14.87
N ASP A 43 -30.51 -1.24 -16.08
CA ASP A 43 -29.21 -0.58 -16.24
C ASP A 43 -29.26 0.86 -15.76
N LYS A 44 -30.35 1.58 -16.00
CA LYS A 44 -30.59 2.93 -15.44
C LYS A 44 -30.67 2.90 -13.91
N VAL A 45 -31.43 1.97 -13.32
CA VAL A 45 -31.51 1.84 -11.85
C VAL A 45 -30.15 1.50 -11.25
N LEU A 46 -29.38 0.62 -11.89
CA LEU A 46 -28.02 0.27 -11.47
C LEU A 46 -27.06 1.45 -11.61
N SER A 47 -27.18 2.23 -12.68
CA SER A 47 -26.38 3.43 -12.87
C SER A 47 -26.68 4.45 -11.79
N GLU A 48 -27.95 4.76 -11.54
CA GLU A 48 -28.35 5.74 -10.53
C GLU A 48 -27.99 5.24 -9.10
N PHE A 49 -28.07 3.93 -8.84
CA PHE A 49 -27.58 3.35 -7.60
C PHE A 49 -26.05 3.48 -7.48
N ARG A 50 -25.28 3.21 -8.53
CA ARG A 50 -23.82 3.42 -8.53
C ARG A 50 -23.46 4.88 -8.32
N ASP A 51 -24.17 5.80 -8.96
CA ASP A 51 -23.96 7.25 -8.83
C ASP A 51 -24.24 7.70 -7.40
N SER A 52 -25.27 7.13 -6.76
CA SER A 52 -25.65 7.49 -5.39
C SER A 52 -24.61 7.08 -4.34
N ILE A 53 -23.96 5.92 -4.53
CA ILE A 53 -22.88 5.45 -3.65
C ILE A 53 -21.49 5.94 -4.10
N GLN A 54 -21.41 6.64 -5.24
CA GLN A 54 -20.13 7.05 -5.82
C GLN A 54 -19.33 7.95 -4.87
N GLY A 55 -20.02 8.77 -4.07
CA GLY A 55 -19.41 9.56 -3.00
C GLY A 55 -18.66 8.68 -1.99
N ASP A 56 -19.25 7.55 -1.62
CA ASP A 56 -18.71 6.61 -0.62
C ASP A 56 -17.50 5.88 -1.17
N VAL A 57 -17.63 5.39 -2.40
CA VAL A 57 -16.53 4.74 -3.14
C VAL A 57 -15.35 5.69 -3.29
N ASN A 58 -15.61 6.95 -3.69
CA ASN A 58 -14.56 7.97 -3.82
C ASN A 58 -13.91 8.30 -2.47
N GLN A 59 -14.68 8.36 -1.39
CA GLN A 59 -14.13 8.63 -0.06
C GLN A 59 -13.29 7.46 0.45
N SER A 60 -13.75 6.22 0.25
CA SER A 60 -13.00 5.00 0.58
C SER A 60 -11.68 4.97 -0.21
N GLU A 61 -11.74 5.20 -1.53
CA GLU A 61 -10.55 5.28 -2.40
C GLU A 61 -9.57 6.35 -1.90
N LYS A 62 -10.06 7.57 -1.64
CA LYS A 62 -9.22 8.67 -1.13
C LYS A 62 -8.57 8.33 0.20
N LYS A 63 -9.28 7.66 1.12
CA LYS A 63 -8.72 7.24 2.41
C LYS A 63 -7.62 6.19 2.24
N CYS A 64 -7.88 5.17 1.43
CA CYS A 64 -6.90 4.14 1.11
C CYS A 64 -5.65 4.74 0.46
N MET A 65 -5.81 5.66 -0.50
CA MET A 65 -4.70 6.38 -1.11
C MET A 65 -3.95 7.27 -0.11
N SER A 66 -4.64 7.96 0.80
CA SER A 66 -4.00 8.72 1.88
C SER A 66 -3.18 7.81 2.80
N SER A 67 -3.62 6.57 3.04
CA SER A 67 -2.84 5.58 3.78
C SER A 67 -1.59 5.12 3.02
N VAL A 68 -1.65 5.00 1.69
CA VAL A 68 -0.47 4.75 0.85
C VAL A 68 0.55 5.87 1.03
N GLU A 69 0.14 7.13 0.83
CA GLU A 69 1.02 8.29 1.00
C GLU A 69 1.66 8.33 2.39
N GLY A 70 0.87 8.11 3.45
CA GLY A 70 1.35 8.07 4.82
C GLY A 70 2.38 6.96 5.06
N MET A 71 2.10 5.74 4.60
CA MET A 71 3.02 4.60 4.75
C MET A 71 4.34 4.84 4.02
N PHE A 72 4.30 5.32 2.78
CA PHE A 72 5.51 5.61 2.00
C PHE A 72 6.30 6.79 2.58
N SER A 73 5.61 7.83 3.07
CA SER A 73 6.26 8.94 3.78
C SER A 73 7.02 8.46 5.02
N ASP A 74 6.38 7.62 5.85
CA ASP A 74 7.00 7.04 7.04
C ASP A 74 8.19 6.15 6.69
N LEU A 75 8.05 5.34 5.64
CA LEU A 75 9.13 4.49 5.14
C LEU A 75 10.33 5.33 4.68
N LYS A 76 10.10 6.36 3.86
CA LYS A 76 11.16 7.28 3.41
C LYS A 76 11.85 7.95 4.58
N LYS A 77 11.09 8.45 5.57
CA LYS A 77 11.66 9.10 6.75
C LYS A 77 12.58 8.16 7.54
N LYS A 78 12.15 6.90 7.77
CA LYS A 78 12.94 5.90 8.50
C LYS A 78 14.17 5.46 7.72
N THR A 79 14.04 5.31 6.40
CA THR A 79 15.14 4.87 5.53
C THR A 79 16.19 5.95 5.35
N LYS A 80 15.80 7.23 5.20
CA LYS A 80 16.73 8.34 4.89
C LYS A 80 17.85 8.49 5.93
N ALA A 81 17.55 8.19 7.19
CA ALA A 81 18.51 8.29 8.28
C ALA A 81 19.60 7.20 8.27
N ARG A 82 19.34 6.06 7.62
CA ARG A 82 20.23 4.87 7.67
C ARG A 82 20.79 4.49 6.30
N PHE A 83 19.97 4.62 5.27
CA PHE A 83 20.25 4.18 3.90
C PHE A 83 19.68 5.22 2.91
N PRO A 84 20.27 6.43 2.85
CA PRO A 84 19.75 7.52 2.01
C PRO A 84 19.71 7.16 0.52
N ASP A 85 20.60 6.28 0.08
CA ASP A 85 20.68 5.77 -1.29
C ASP A 85 19.48 4.89 -1.69
N LEU A 86 18.73 4.34 -0.73
CA LEU A 86 17.55 3.49 -0.99
C LEU A 86 16.26 4.31 -1.14
N ILE A 87 16.33 5.64 -0.98
CA ILE A 87 15.14 6.51 -1.04
C ILE A 87 14.55 6.54 -2.45
N GLU A 88 15.40 6.60 -3.47
CA GLU A 88 14.96 6.65 -4.87
C GLU A 88 14.10 5.43 -5.24
N ILE A 89 14.48 4.25 -4.74
CA ILE A 89 13.72 3.00 -4.93
C ILE A 89 12.34 3.10 -4.29
N ILE A 90 12.27 3.65 -3.07
CA ILE A 90 10.99 3.83 -2.37
C ILE A 90 10.10 4.80 -3.14
N GLU A 91 10.66 5.88 -3.69
CA GLU A 91 9.92 6.86 -4.49
C GLU A 91 9.39 6.26 -5.80
N GLU A 92 10.21 5.46 -6.49
CA GLU A 92 9.78 4.76 -7.71
C GLU A 92 8.64 3.78 -7.39
N LYS A 93 8.78 3.00 -6.32
CA LYS A 93 7.74 2.04 -5.90
C LYS A 93 6.49 2.73 -5.38
N GLN A 94 6.61 3.90 -4.74
CA GLN A 94 5.46 4.72 -4.36
C GLN A 94 4.66 5.12 -5.59
N LYS A 95 5.33 5.66 -6.61
CA LYS A 95 4.67 6.09 -7.84
C LYS A 95 3.97 4.93 -8.53
N GLN A 96 4.63 3.77 -8.65
CA GLN A 96 4.02 2.56 -9.22
C GLN A 96 2.80 2.10 -8.42
N ALA A 97 2.88 2.14 -7.09
CA ALA A 97 1.77 1.77 -6.22
C ALA A 97 0.60 2.76 -6.38
N GLU A 98 0.86 4.06 -6.39
CA GLU A 98 -0.18 5.09 -6.54
C GLU A 98 -0.90 4.96 -7.89
N GLU A 99 -0.16 4.78 -8.99
CA GLU A 99 -0.73 4.59 -10.33
C GLU A 99 -1.58 3.33 -10.44
N THR A 100 -1.17 2.23 -9.79
CA THR A 100 -1.85 0.93 -9.90
C THR A 100 -3.02 0.78 -8.93
N LEU A 101 -2.91 1.38 -7.74
CA LEU A 101 -3.91 1.27 -6.70
C LEU A 101 -5.05 2.25 -6.92
N ASN A 102 -4.78 3.42 -7.49
CA ASN A 102 -5.81 4.42 -7.79
C ASN A 102 -6.90 3.85 -8.71
N GLY A 103 -8.14 3.90 -8.23
CA GLY A 103 -9.31 3.39 -8.91
C GLY A 103 -9.57 1.90 -8.67
N THR A 104 -8.76 1.22 -7.85
CA THR A 104 -8.97 -0.20 -7.53
C THR A 104 -10.31 -0.43 -6.82
N ILE A 105 -10.70 0.46 -5.89
CA ILE A 105 -11.98 0.32 -5.17
C ILE A 105 -13.12 0.59 -6.12
N MET A 106 -13.03 1.66 -6.91
CA MET A 106 -14.03 2.00 -7.92
C MET A 106 -14.27 0.87 -8.93
N GLN A 107 -13.19 0.27 -9.43
CA GLN A 107 -13.29 -0.85 -10.37
C GLN A 107 -13.95 -2.07 -9.72
N TYR A 108 -13.51 -2.44 -8.50
CA TYR A 108 -14.06 -3.58 -7.78
C TYR A 108 -15.58 -3.42 -7.54
N VAL A 109 -16.00 -2.24 -7.10
CA VAL A 109 -17.41 -1.93 -6.84
C VAL A 109 -18.23 -1.99 -8.14
N LYS A 110 -17.73 -1.46 -9.25
CA LYS A 110 -18.42 -1.53 -10.55
C LYS A 110 -18.62 -2.97 -11.03
N GLU A 111 -17.61 -3.82 -10.86
CA GLU A 111 -17.68 -5.23 -11.23
C GLU A 111 -18.71 -6.00 -10.38
N ARG A 112 -18.75 -5.72 -9.07
CA ARG A 112 -19.65 -6.40 -8.11
C ARG A 112 -21.08 -5.88 -8.11
N LEU A 113 -21.29 -4.61 -8.41
CA LEU A 113 -22.62 -4.03 -8.62
C LEU A 113 -23.04 -4.13 -10.07
N SER A 114 -22.93 -5.32 -10.65
CA SER A 114 -23.31 -5.60 -12.03
C SER A 114 -24.39 -6.69 -12.10
N LYS A 115 -25.12 -6.74 -13.21
CA LYS A 115 -26.09 -7.81 -13.51
C LYS A 115 -25.45 -9.22 -13.56
N ASN A 116 -24.13 -9.29 -13.58
CA ASN A 116 -23.38 -10.54 -13.65
C ASN A 116 -23.01 -11.07 -12.25
N ASP A 117 -23.13 -10.27 -11.19
CA ASP A 117 -22.89 -10.75 -9.83
C ASP A 117 -24.15 -11.40 -9.26
N ARG A 118 -24.11 -12.74 -9.15
CA ARG A 118 -25.23 -13.56 -8.66
C ARG A 118 -25.70 -13.20 -7.25
N ARG A 119 -24.84 -12.63 -6.40
CA ARG A 119 -25.25 -12.24 -5.04
C ARG A 119 -26.05 -10.95 -5.09
N PHE A 120 -25.59 -9.99 -5.87
CA PHE A 120 -26.28 -8.73 -6.03
C PHE A 120 -27.61 -8.88 -6.77
N VAL A 121 -27.66 -9.72 -7.82
CA VAL A 121 -28.91 -10.03 -8.55
C VAL A 121 -30.00 -10.59 -7.62
N LYS A 122 -29.64 -11.50 -6.71
CA LYS A 122 -30.60 -12.05 -5.72
C LYS A 122 -31.23 -10.98 -4.84
N VAL A 123 -30.48 -9.93 -4.51
CA VAL A 123 -30.99 -8.79 -3.73
C VAL A 123 -31.92 -7.93 -4.58
N LEU A 124 -31.59 -7.74 -5.87
CA LEU A 124 -32.45 -7.00 -6.81
C LEU A 124 -33.78 -7.72 -7.08
N GLU A 125 -33.79 -9.06 -7.07
CA GLU A 125 -34.98 -9.90 -7.26
C GLU A 125 -35.92 -9.92 -6.04
N MET A 126 -35.49 -9.39 -4.88
CA MET A 126 -36.35 -9.36 -3.69
C MET A 126 -37.58 -8.47 -3.91
N ASN A 127 -38.67 -8.84 -3.23
CA ASN A 127 -39.87 -8.02 -3.18
C ASN A 127 -39.55 -6.63 -2.58
N PRO A 128 -40.09 -5.56 -3.16
CA PRO A 128 -39.96 -4.20 -2.61
C PRO A 128 -40.40 -4.13 -1.14
N GLY A 129 -39.69 -3.32 -0.35
CA GLY A 129 -39.97 -3.10 1.06
C GLY A 129 -38.71 -3.07 1.93
N GLN A 130 -38.93 -2.96 3.25
CA GLN A 130 -37.86 -2.81 4.24
C GLN A 130 -36.81 -3.93 4.19
N ALA A 131 -37.22 -5.17 3.88
CA ALA A 131 -36.30 -6.30 3.76
C ALA A 131 -35.32 -6.14 2.58
N LYS A 132 -35.81 -5.69 1.41
CA LYS A 132 -34.96 -5.39 0.25
C LYS A 132 -34.04 -4.22 0.53
N LYS A 133 -34.57 -3.20 1.21
CA LYS A 133 -33.78 -2.03 1.61
C LYS A 133 -32.59 -2.41 2.48
N ALA A 134 -32.84 -3.18 3.53
CA ALA A 134 -31.79 -3.70 4.40
C ALA A 134 -30.78 -4.58 3.65
N ALA A 135 -31.24 -5.40 2.70
CA ALA A 135 -30.37 -6.26 1.90
C ALA A 135 -29.48 -5.48 0.93
N LEU A 136 -30.00 -4.45 0.25
CA LEU A 136 -29.21 -3.57 -0.62
C LEU A 136 -28.14 -2.81 0.17
N ASN A 137 -28.51 -2.24 1.32
CA ASN A 137 -27.57 -1.56 2.21
C ASN A 137 -26.44 -2.49 2.65
N LYS A 138 -26.82 -3.68 3.13
CA LYS A 138 -25.86 -4.68 3.61
C LYS A 138 -24.91 -5.13 2.51
N GLU A 139 -25.42 -5.37 1.31
CA GLU A 139 -24.62 -5.85 0.20
C GLU A 139 -23.67 -4.77 -0.34
N ALA A 140 -24.11 -3.52 -0.42
CA ALA A 140 -23.26 -2.39 -0.81
C ALA A 140 -22.10 -2.18 0.17
N ASN A 141 -22.38 -2.16 1.48
CA ASN A 141 -21.34 -2.06 2.52
C ASN A 141 -20.33 -3.20 2.42
N ARG A 142 -20.83 -4.44 2.26
CA ARG A 142 -19.99 -5.62 2.10
C ARG A 142 -19.07 -5.52 0.89
N ILE A 143 -19.57 -5.02 -0.24
CA ILE A 143 -18.77 -4.85 -1.47
C ILE A 143 -17.68 -3.79 -1.27
N ILE A 144 -17.98 -2.68 -0.58
CA ILE A 144 -16.99 -1.65 -0.26
C ILE A 144 -15.91 -2.20 0.67
N GLU A 145 -16.28 -2.93 1.73
CA GLU A 145 -15.33 -3.59 2.65
C GLU A 145 -14.43 -4.62 1.92
N GLU A 146 -15.02 -5.40 1.01
CA GLU A 146 -14.27 -6.34 0.18
C GLU A 146 -13.31 -5.63 -0.79
N ALA A 147 -13.71 -4.48 -1.33
CA ALA A 147 -12.88 -3.65 -2.19
C ALA A 147 -11.69 -3.04 -1.44
N GLU A 148 -11.91 -2.54 -0.21
CA GLU A 148 -10.84 -2.08 0.67
C GLU A 148 -9.86 -3.22 1.01
N THR A 149 -10.39 -4.39 1.36
CA THR A 149 -9.56 -5.58 1.63
C THR A 149 -8.72 -5.97 0.41
N TYR A 150 -9.31 -5.92 -0.78
CA TYR A 150 -8.63 -6.19 -2.04
C TYR A 150 -7.53 -5.14 -2.34
N PHE A 151 -7.81 -3.86 -2.08
CA PHE A 151 -6.85 -2.77 -2.17
C PHE A 151 -5.64 -3.02 -1.27
N TYR A 152 -5.86 -3.29 0.03
CA TYR A 152 -4.77 -3.52 0.97
C TYR A 152 -3.96 -4.77 0.64
N LYS A 153 -4.60 -5.80 0.08
CA LYS A 153 -3.89 -6.98 -0.42
C LYS A 153 -2.95 -6.66 -1.58
N LYS A 154 -3.35 -5.77 -2.50
CA LYS A 154 -2.45 -5.27 -3.55
C LYS A 154 -1.32 -4.44 -2.96
N LEU A 155 -1.63 -3.48 -2.09
CA LEU A 155 -0.63 -2.65 -1.41
C LEU A 155 0.41 -3.49 -0.67
N LYS A 156 -0.03 -4.54 0.03
CA LYS A 156 0.86 -5.48 0.72
C LYS A 156 1.91 -6.07 -0.20
N LYS A 157 1.55 -6.44 -1.44
CA LYS A 157 2.51 -6.99 -2.42
C LYS A 157 3.59 -5.97 -2.79
N TYR A 158 3.23 -4.69 -2.98
CA TYR A 158 4.23 -3.64 -3.22
C TYR A 158 5.19 -3.48 -2.05
N MET A 159 4.69 -3.57 -0.82
CA MET A 159 5.54 -3.51 0.38
C MET A 159 6.46 -4.73 0.49
N GLU A 160 5.98 -5.93 0.15
CA GLU A 160 6.79 -7.16 0.09
C GLU A 160 7.89 -7.04 -0.98
N ASP A 161 7.60 -6.45 -2.14
CA ASP A 161 8.59 -6.22 -3.20
C ASP A 161 9.69 -5.24 -2.76
N ILE A 162 9.32 -4.14 -2.09
CA ILE A 162 10.30 -3.20 -1.51
C ILE A 162 11.16 -3.90 -0.46
N GLN A 163 10.54 -4.66 0.44
CA GLN A 163 11.26 -5.40 1.47
C GLN A 163 12.25 -6.39 0.85
N LYS A 164 11.86 -7.09 -0.21
CA LYS A 164 12.72 -8.02 -0.94
C LYS A 164 13.92 -7.29 -1.55
N GLU A 165 13.69 -6.19 -2.27
CA GLU A 165 14.78 -5.42 -2.88
C GLU A 165 15.75 -4.84 -1.84
N PHE A 166 15.23 -4.40 -0.70
CA PHE A 166 16.04 -3.91 0.41
C PHE A 166 16.89 -5.02 1.02
N THR A 167 16.29 -6.20 1.21
CA THR A 167 16.99 -7.36 1.76
C THR A 167 18.13 -7.77 0.85
N GLU A 168 17.88 -7.88 -0.46
CA GLU A 168 18.90 -8.25 -1.44
C GLU A 168 20.09 -7.26 -1.45
N ARG A 169 19.81 -5.95 -1.48
CA ARG A 169 20.88 -4.93 -1.46
C ARG A 169 21.68 -4.92 -0.16
N LEU A 170 21.01 -5.10 0.98
CA LEU A 170 21.68 -5.16 2.27
C LEU A 170 22.52 -6.44 2.40
N SER A 171 22.04 -7.57 1.90
CA SER A 171 22.82 -8.81 1.84
C SER A 171 24.10 -8.64 1.02
N ILE A 172 24.02 -8.04 -0.18
CA ILE A 172 25.20 -7.78 -1.02
C ILE A 172 26.20 -6.88 -0.27
N ARG A 173 25.74 -5.83 0.41
CA ARG A 173 26.61 -4.96 1.21
C ARG A 173 27.32 -5.70 2.32
N LEU A 174 26.60 -6.57 3.03
CA LEU A 174 27.18 -7.36 4.12
C LEU A 174 28.22 -8.34 3.59
N GLU A 175 27.96 -8.99 2.45
CA GLU A 175 28.92 -9.88 1.79
C GLU A 175 30.18 -9.12 1.34
N ASP A 176 30.03 -7.95 0.73
CA ASP A 176 31.16 -7.10 0.32
C ASP A 176 31.97 -6.62 1.53
N GLN A 177 31.30 -6.20 2.61
CA GLN A 177 31.96 -5.82 3.86
C GLN A 177 32.68 -6.99 4.51
N GLU A 178 32.06 -8.18 4.56
CA GLU A 178 32.68 -9.38 5.10
C GLU A 178 33.94 -9.75 4.30
N LYS A 179 33.88 -9.64 2.97
CA LYS A 179 35.04 -9.88 2.10
C LYS A 179 36.16 -8.88 2.36
N GLN A 180 35.85 -7.57 2.42
CA GLN A 180 36.83 -6.54 2.74
C GLN A 180 37.49 -6.77 4.10
N MET A 181 36.70 -7.20 5.09
CA MET A 181 37.19 -7.47 6.44
C MET A 181 38.10 -8.71 6.48
N LYS A 182 37.77 -9.76 5.73
CA LYS A 182 38.64 -10.93 5.55
C LYS A 182 39.95 -10.57 4.86
N ASP A 183 39.90 -9.77 3.81
CA ASP A 183 41.11 -9.29 3.12
C ASP A 183 41.99 -8.44 4.05
N TYR A 184 41.37 -7.60 4.89
CA TYR A 184 42.07 -6.82 5.89
C TYR A 184 42.70 -7.67 6.99
N ILE A 185 41.99 -8.69 7.51
CA ILE A 185 42.55 -9.66 8.46
C ILE A 185 43.77 -10.37 7.85
N ASN A 186 43.66 -10.85 6.61
CA ASN A 186 44.78 -11.50 5.93
C ASN A 186 46.00 -10.57 5.80
N LYS A 187 45.79 -9.28 5.51
CA LYS A 187 46.87 -8.28 5.48
C LYS A 187 47.52 -8.09 6.85
N LEU A 188 46.72 -8.04 7.92
CA LEU A 188 47.23 -7.93 9.29
C LEU A 188 48.05 -9.16 9.69
N GLU A 189 47.56 -10.36 9.39
CA GLU A 189 48.28 -11.62 9.64
C GLU A 189 49.63 -11.65 8.89
N GLN A 190 49.65 -11.21 7.62
CA GLN A 190 50.90 -11.10 6.85
C GLN A 190 51.86 -10.05 7.43
N MET A 191 51.35 -8.92 7.93
CA MET A 191 52.18 -7.94 8.64
C MET A 191 52.76 -8.53 9.93
N GLU A 192 51.97 -9.27 10.71
CA GLU A 192 52.42 -9.92 11.93
C GLU A 192 53.56 -10.91 11.66
N VAL A 193 53.44 -11.72 10.60
CA VAL A 193 54.51 -12.65 10.17
C VAL A 193 55.78 -11.88 9.79
N ARG A 194 55.67 -10.86 8.91
CA ARG A 194 56.82 -10.04 8.50
C ARG A 194 57.49 -9.33 9.68
N ALA A 195 56.70 -8.87 10.67
CA ALA A 195 57.21 -8.27 11.89
C ALA A 195 58.03 -9.27 12.71
N LYS A 196 57.51 -10.49 12.91
CA LYS A 196 58.20 -11.57 13.62
C LYS A 196 59.49 -12.01 12.93
N GLU A 197 59.50 -11.98 11.60
CA GLU A 197 60.67 -12.29 10.77
C GLU A 197 61.67 -11.12 10.66
N GLY A 198 61.35 -9.95 11.21
CA GLY A 198 62.19 -8.75 11.13
C GLY A 198 62.27 -8.13 9.72
N SER A 199 61.38 -8.54 8.80
CA SER A 199 61.31 -8.08 7.41
C SER A 199 60.25 -6.99 7.19
N LEU A 200 59.61 -6.50 8.25
CA LEU A 200 58.60 -5.46 8.18
C LEU A 200 59.22 -4.10 7.87
N ASN A 201 58.77 -3.48 6.78
CA ASN A 201 59.10 -2.11 6.43
C ASN A 201 58.18 -1.14 7.19
N VAL A 202 58.67 -0.60 8.31
CA VAL A 202 57.88 0.26 9.21
C VAL A 202 57.47 1.57 8.53
N ASP A 203 58.33 2.16 7.70
CA ASP A 203 58.04 3.43 7.01
C ASP A 203 56.89 3.30 5.99
N GLU A 204 56.78 2.13 5.35
CA GLU A 204 55.70 1.82 4.41
C GLU A 204 54.36 1.67 5.14
N VAL A 205 54.35 1.01 6.30
CA VAL A 205 53.15 0.87 7.14
C VAL A 205 52.67 2.22 7.67
N ILE A 206 53.59 3.09 8.11
CA ILE A 206 53.24 4.44 8.58
C ILE A 206 52.59 5.25 7.44
N ASN A 207 53.14 5.17 6.22
CA ASN A 207 52.56 5.85 5.06
C ASN A 207 51.17 5.31 4.67
N GLU A 208 50.94 4.00 4.74
CA GLU A 208 49.60 3.43 4.48
C GLU A 208 48.56 3.86 5.54
N CYS A 209 48.96 4.02 6.80
CA CYS A 209 48.06 4.42 7.89
C CYS A 209 47.84 5.94 8.00
N SER A 210 48.74 6.76 7.44
CA SER A 210 48.72 8.22 7.56
C SER A 210 47.38 8.88 7.15
N PRO A 211 46.73 8.51 6.01
CA PRO A 211 45.45 9.12 5.63
C PRO A 211 44.32 8.83 6.62
N ILE A 212 44.33 7.65 7.25
CA ILE A 212 43.33 7.24 8.25
C ILE A 212 43.57 8.01 9.55
N MET A 213 44.83 8.19 9.95
CA MET A 213 45.20 8.96 11.13
C MET A 213 44.81 10.44 10.99
N GLU A 214 45.12 11.07 9.85
CA GLU A 214 44.73 12.47 9.58
C GLU A 214 43.21 12.65 9.56
N SER A 215 42.48 11.69 8.98
CA SER A 215 41.02 11.72 8.97
C SER A 215 40.44 11.59 10.38
N ALA A 216 41.02 10.72 11.21
CA ALA A 216 40.61 10.52 12.60
C ALA A 216 40.89 11.76 13.47
N GLU A 217 42.05 12.40 13.31
CA GLU A 217 42.38 13.66 13.99
C GLU A 217 41.42 14.79 13.62
N CYS A 218 41.06 14.93 12.34
CA CYS A 218 40.06 15.89 11.89
C CYS A 218 38.69 15.65 12.53
N ILE A 219 38.26 14.38 12.64
CA ILE A 219 36.98 14.03 13.26
C ILE A 219 37.01 14.33 14.77
N ILE A 220 38.09 13.95 15.47
CA ILE A 220 38.24 14.23 16.91
C ILE A 220 38.21 15.74 17.17
N THR A 221 38.96 16.51 16.39
CA THR A 221 39.01 17.97 16.54
C THR A 221 37.65 18.61 16.27
N ALA A 222 36.90 18.11 15.27
CA ALA A 222 35.55 18.60 14.99
C ALA A 222 34.54 18.28 16.11
N VAL A 223 34.70 17.15 16.80
CA VAL A 223 33.84 16.74 17.93
C VAL A 223 34.23 17.45 19.23
N GLU A 224 35.50 17.78 19.44
CA GLU A 224 35.98 18.54 20.62
C GLU A 224 35.69 20.05 20.53
N MET A 225 35.30 20.55 19.36
CA MET A 225 34.90 21.95 19.13
C MET A 225 33.38 22.20 19.26
N GLU A 226 32.57 21.15 19.48
CA GLU A 226 31.15 21.22 19.89
C GLU A 226 30.97 21.21 21.42
#